data_AF-A0A7X6AR17-F1
#
_entry.id   AF-A0A7X6AR17-F1
#
_cell.length_a   1.000
_cell.length_b   1.000
_cell.length_c   1.000
_cell.angle_alpha   90.00
_cell.angle_beta   90.00
_cell.angle_gamma   90.00
#
_symmetry.space_group_name_H-M   'P 1'
#
loop_
_entity.id
_entity.type
_entity.pdbx_description
1 polymer ?
#
loop_
_entity_poly.entity_id
_entity_poly.type
_entity_poly.pdbx_seq_one_letter_code
_entity_poly.pdbx_strand_id
1 'polypeptide(L)' 'TGEVPPHLRDAHYQGAAGLGHGDGYEYPHDDPRGWVAQQYRPDEVDGLVFYEPSAHGAEAEIRDRWPGRHRPPN' A
#
# COMPACT_ATOMS: atom_id res chain seq x y z
N THR A 1 -0.96 13.69 -9.02
CA THR A 1 -0.05 13.70 -7.86
C THR A 1 -0.90 13.88 -6.62
N GLY A 2 -0.40 13.52 -5.44
CA GLY A 2 -1.16 13.57 -4.20
C GLY A 2 -0.26 13.50 -2.98
N GLU A 3 -0.82 13.81 -1.82
CA GLU A 3 -0.10 13.83 -0.54
C GLU A 3 0.20 12.41 -0.04
N VAL A 4 1.36 12.21 0.62
CA VAL A 4 1.67 10.92 1.24
C VAL A 4 0.64 10.64 2.36
N PRO A 5 0.02 9.44 2.40
CA PRO A 5 -0.91 9.09 3.48
C PRO A 5 -0.29 9.25 4.87
N PRO A 6 -1.00 9.78 5.89
CA PRO A 6 -0.44 10.09 7.20
C PRO A 6 0.31 8.94 7.88
N HIS A 7 -0.24 7.72 7.80
CA HIS A 7 0.35 6.50 8.35
C HIS A 7 1.63 6.05 7.63
N LEU A 8 1.98 6.64 6.49
CA LEU A 8 3.25 6.39 5.79
C LEU A 8 4.28 7.51 5.98
N ARG A 9 3.91 8.59 6.68
CA ARG A 9 4.82 9.71 6.93
C ARG A 9 5.79 9.36 8.05
N ASP A 10 6.97 9.98 8.01
CA ASP A 10 7.98 9.77 9.05
C ASP A 10 7.48 10.24 10.43
N ALA A 11 7.56 9.33 11.40
CA ALA A 11 7.15 9.56 12.78
C ALA A 11 8.28 10.06 13.70
N HIS A 12 9.53 10.11 13.22
CA HIS A 12 10.70 10.28 14.10
C HIS A 12 11.13 11.72 14.36
N TYR A 13 10.55 12.71 13.66
CA TYR A 13 10.95 14.11 13.83
C TYR A 13 10.11 14.83 14.88
N GLN A 14 10.64 15.94 15.41
CA GLN A 14 9.98 16.75 16.43
C GLN A 14 8.63 17.28 15.92
N GLY A 15 7.54 16.91 16.58
CA GLY A 15 6.18 17.31 16.21
C GLY A 15 5.42 16.30 15.33
N ALA A 16 6.05 15.21 14.88
CA ALA A 16 5.40 14.18 14.07
C ALA A 16 4.14 13.59 14.76
N ALA A 17 4.23 13.27 16.05
CA ALA A 17 3.10 12.79 16.84
C ALA A 17 1.96 13.81 16.95
N GLY A 18 2.27 15.11 17.00
CA GLY A 18 1.25 16.17 17.01
C GLY A 18 0.54 16.36 15.66
N LEU A 19 1.16 15.88 14.57
CA LEU A 19 0.63 15.92 13.21
C LEU A 19 -0.01 14.59 12.79
N GLY A 20 -0.01 13.58 13.67
CA GLY A 20 -0.53 12.23 13.37
C GLY A 20 0.31 11.47 12.33
N HIS A 21 1.59 11.79 12.19
CA HIS A 21 2.46 11.09 11.24
C HIS A 21 2.86 9.72 11.78
N GLY A 22 2.68 8.70 10.93
CA GLY A 22 2.92 7.30 11.29
C GLY A 22 1.79 6.66 12.11
N ASP A 23 0.79 7.43 12.55
CA ASP A 23 -0.37 6.90 13.27
C ASP A 23 -1.16 5.97 12.34
N GLY A 24 -1.43 4.75 12.81
CA GLY A 24 -2.14 3.73 12.02
C GLY A 24 -1.26 2.99 11.00
N TYR A 25 0.06 3.17 11.01
CA TYR A 25 0.97 2.33 10.22
C TYR A 25 0.87 0.86 10.67
N GLU A 26 0.61 -0.06 9.74
CA GLU A 26 0.66 -1.49 10.03
C GLU A 26 2.00 -2.05 9.55
N TYR A 27 2.78 -2.61 10.48
CA TYR A 27 4.08 -3.19 10.15
C TYR A 27 3.90 -4.58 9.52
N PRO A 28 4.21 -4.79 8.22
CA PRO A 28 3.84 -6.02 7.52
C PRO A 28 4.50 -7.29 8.07
N HIS A 29 5.62 -7.16 8.77
CA HIS A 29 6.35 -8.29 9.33
C HIS A 29 5.75 -8.82 10.64
N ASP A 30 4.81 -8.09 11.27
CA ASP A 30 4.04 -8.60 12.40
C ASP A 30 2.89 -9.51 11.94
N ASP A 31 2.46 -9.40 10.67
CA ASP A 31 1.46 -10.29 10.08
C ASP A 31 2.11 -11.62 9.64
N PRO A 32 1.57 -12.80 10.03
CA PRO A 32 2.12 -14.10 9.63
C PRO A 32 2.21 -14.34 8.12
N ARG A 33 1.43 -13.61 7.32
CA ARG A 33 1.47 -13.66 5.85
C ARG A 33 2.64 -12.84 5.28
N GLY A 34 3.28 -12.01 6.09
CA GLY A 34 4.31 -11.05 5.67
C GLY A 34 3.76 -9.90 4.83
N TRP A 35 2.45 -9.64 4.90
CA TRP A 35 1.75 -8.62 4.12
C TRP A 35 0.46 -8.16 4.81
N VAL A 36 0.14 -6.87 4.68
CA VAL A 36 -1.07 -6.24 5.21
C VAL A 36 -1.81 -5.46 4.13
N ALA A 37 -3.13 -5.48 4.21
CA ALA A 37 -4.01 -4.75 3.28
C ALA A 37 -4.17 -3.30 3.73
N GLN A 38 -3.18 -2.46 3.43
CA GLN A 38 -3.19 -1.03 3.77
C GLN A 38 -3.23 -0.14 2.52
N GLN A 39 -3.68 1.10 2.67
CA GLN A 39 -3.58 2.09 1.60
C GLN A 39 -2.14 2.59 1.48
N TYR A 40 -1.50 2.34 0.34
CA TYR A 40 -0.11 2.77 0.11
C TYR A 40 0.02 4.00 -0.78
N ARG A 41 -1.10 4.43 -1.36
CA ARG A 41 -1.13 5.47 -2.37
C ARG A 41 -1.93 6.65 -1.87
N PRO A 42 -1.61 7.87 -2.32
CA PRO A 42 -2.44 9.04 -2.08
C PRO A 42 -3.88 8.82 -2.55
N ASP A 43 -4.84 9.43 -1.86
CA ASP A 43 -6.28 9.36 -2.18
C ASP A 43 -6.56 9.75 -3.63
N GLU A 44 -5.84 10.75 -4.13
CA GLU A 44 -5.99 11.31 -5.48
C GLU A 44 -5.62 10.30 -6.58
N VAL A 45 -4.89 9.24 -6.24
CA VAL A 45 -4.44 8.23 -7.20
C VAL A 45 -4.73 6.79 -6.79
N ASP A 46 -5.40 6.49 -5.67
CA ASP A 46 -5.49 5.12 -5.14
C ASP A 46 -5.99 4.06 -6.15
N GLY A 47 -6.84 4.46 -7.10
CA GLY A 47 -7.39 3.59 -8.15
C GLY A 47 -6.54 3.42 -9.43
N LEU A 48 -5.45 4.16 -9.62
CA LEU A 48 -4.72 4.17 -10.89
C LEU A 48 -3.79 2.94 -11.05
N VAL A 49 -4.00 2.07 -12.02
CA VAL A 49 -3.16 0.87 -12.20
C VAL A 49 -1.96 1.18 -13.11
N PHE A 50 -0.75 0.86 -12.64
CA PHE A 50 0.49 1.04 -13.41
C PHE A 50 1.11 -0.26 -13.89
N TYR A 51 0.77 -1.38 -13.26
CA TYR A 51 1.33 -2.69 -13.56
C TYR A 51 0.22 -3.73 -13.64
N GLU A 52 0.14 -4.40 -14.78
CA GLU A 52 -0.73 -5.52 -15.05
C GLU A 52 0.15 -6.68 -15.52
N PRO A 53 0.50 -7.63 -14.62
CA PRO A 53 1.44 -8.69 -14.95
C PRO A 53 0.89 -9.58 -16.08
N SER A 54 1.74 -9.90 -17.05
CA SER A 54 1.35 -10.75 -18.18
C SER A 54 1.33 -12.23 -17.81
N ALA A 55 0.89 -13.07 -18.75
CA ALA A 55 0.92 -14.51 -18.62
C ALA A 55 2.26 -15.16 -19.00
N HIS A 56 3.27 -14.36 -19.38
CA HIS A 56 4.44 -14.87 -20.07
C HIS A 56 5.67 -14.93 -19.17
N GLY A 57 6.42 -16.03 -19.29
CA GLY A 57 7.71 -16.20 -18.61
C GLY A 57 7.58 -16.03 -17.10
N ALA A 58 8.51 -15.27 -16.51
CA ALA A 58 8.57 -15.06 -15.06
C ALA A 58 7.37 -14.28 -14.50
N GLU A 59 6.65 -13.50 -15.32
CA GLU A 59 5.50 -12.73 -14.85
C GLU A 59 4.28 -13.61 -14.53
N ALA A 60 4.21 -14.83 -15.07
CA ALA A 60 3.11 -15.74 -14.79
C ALA A 60 2.97 -16.03 -13.29
N GLU A 61 4.07 -16.28 -12.59
CA GLU A 61 4.07 -16.50 -11.14
C GLU A 61 3.76 -15.22 -10.35
N ILE A 62 4.14 -14.06 -10.89
CA ILE A 62 3.81 -12.76 -10.29
C ILE A 62 2.31 -12.54 -10.40
N ARG A 63 1.73 -12.75 -11.58
CA ARG A 63 0.28 -12.66 -11.83
C ARG A 63 -0.51 -13.58 -10.90
N ASP A 64 -0.06 -14.81 -10.70
CA ASP A 64 -0.77 -15.79 -9.86
C ASP A 64 -0.81 -15.38 -8.37
N ARG A 65 0.20 -14.65 -7.90
CA ARG A 65 0.26 -14.09 -6.55
C ARG A 65 -0.13 -12.62 -6.49
N TRP A 66 -0.43 -12.00 -7.63
CA TRP A 66 -0.68 -10.58 -7.72
C TRP A 66 -1.97 -10.29 -6.95
N PRO A 67 -1.92 -9.56 -5.83
CA PRO A 67 -3.10 -9.29 -5.02
C PRO A 67 -4.01 -8.24 -5.67
N GLY A 68 -3.86 -8.03 -7.00
CA GLY A 68 -4.47 -6.97 -7.81
C GLY A 68 -5.85 -6.65 -7.27
N ARG A 69 -6.02 -5.39 -6.81
CA ARG A 69 -7.14 -5.01 -5.95
C ARG A 69 -8.45 -5.56 -6.52
N HIS A 70 -9.04 -6.50 -5.78
CA HIS A 70 -10.48 -6.70 -5.78
C HIS A 70 -11.11 -5.35 -5.42
N ARG A 71 -11.67 -4.66 -6.41
CA ARG A 71 -12.64 -3.60 -6.15
C ARG A 71 -13.76 -4.22 -5.31
N PRO A 72 -14.02 -3.79 -4.06
CA PRO A 72 -15.26 -4.20 -3.42
C PRO A 72 -16.42 -3.73 -4.31
N PRO A 73 -17.42 -4.58 -4.63
CA PRO A 73 -18.62 -4.10 -5.28
C PRO A 73 -19.26 -3.05 -4.37
N ASN A 74 -19.78 -2.01 -5.03
CA ASN A 74 -20.52 -0.89 -4.44
C ASN A 74 -21.57 -1.35 -3.43
#